data_AF-A0A425D4Q4-F1
#
_entry.id   AF-A0A425D4Q4-F1
#
_cell.length_a   1.000
_cell.length_b   1.000
_cell.length_c   1.000
_cell.angle_alpha   90.00
_cell.angle_beta   90.00
_cell.angle_gamma   90.00
#
_symmetry.space_group_name_H-M   'P 1'
#
loop_
_entity.id
_entity.type
_entity.pdbx_description
1 polymer ?
#
loop_
_entity_poly.entity_id
_entity_poly.type
_entity_poly.pdbx_seq_one_letter_code
_entity_poly.pdbx_strand_id
1 'polypeptide(L)'
;FSDRVQLDSITHNELRDPDELVNSYAADHQRLTNRPEAEASAHVLADWRDLPNLKLLNLVYDLTPMEYVSMVVTEIGMIPPTSIPAIIREYRKEYNNEDAVHLP
;
A
#
# COMPACT_ATOMS: atom_id res chain seq x y z
N PHE A 1 4.58 5.41 -13.22
CA PHE A 1 4.19 6.63 -12.47
C PHE A 1 2.72 6.93 -12.68
N SER A 2 2.12 7.83 -11.90
CA SER A 2 0.71 8.21 -12.02
C SER A 2 0.57 9.73 -12.08
N ASP A 3 -0.42 10.22 -12.83
CA ASP A 3 -0.84 11.63 -12.85
C ASP A 3 -1.54 12.09 -11.58
N ARG A 4 -2.07 11.13 -10.82
CA ARG A 4 -2.87 11.43 -9.64
C ARG A 4 -1.95 11.96 -8.55
N VAL A 5 -2.33 13.09 -7.97
CA VAL A 5 -1.71 13.63 -6.77
C VAL A 5 -2.55 13.24 -5.57
N GLN A 6 -1.90 12.80 -4.49
CA GLN A 6 -2.54 12.49 -3.22
C GLN A 6 -1.84 13.30 -2.13
N LEU A 7 -2.62 13.85 -1.20
CA LEU A 7 -2.10 14.69 -0.11
C LEU A 7 -2.11 13.97 1.24
N ASP A 8 -2.76 12.82 1.30
CA ASP A 8 -2.98 12.05 2.52
C ASP A 8 -3.06 10.54 2.21
N SER A 9 -2.72 9.72 3.20
CA SER A 9 -2.72 8.25 3.09
C SER A 9 -4.10 7.60 3.25
N ILE A 10 -5.20 8.36 3.25
CA ILE A 10 -6.53 7.87 3.65
C ILE A 10 -7.52 7.90 2.49
N THR A 11 -7.61 9.01 1.76
CA THR A 11 -8.68 9.28 0.77
C THR A 11 -8.71 8.31 -0.40
N HIS A 12 -7.57 7.70 -0.72
CA HIS A 12 -7.41 6.82 -1.87
C HIS A 12 -6.50 5.64 -1.48
N ASN A 13 -7.11 4.66 -0.85
CA ASN A 13 -6.43 3.49 -0.31
C ASN A 13 -7.26 2.23 -0.56
N GLU A 14 -6.64 1.07 -0.40
CA GLU A 14 -7.32 -0.22 -0.37
C GLU A 14 -7.53 -0.64 1.09
N LEU A 15 -8.68 -1.27 1.34
CA LEU A 15 -9.01 -1.85 2.63
C LEU A 15 -8.82 -3.37 2.56
N ARG A 16 -7.94 -3.90 3.41
CA ARG A 16 -7.81 -5.34 3.63
C ARG A 16 -8.79 -5.83 4.69
N ASP A 17 -8.90 -7.16 4.77
CA ASP A 17 -9.74 -7.81 5.76
C ASP A 17 -9.24 -7.47 7.18
N PRO A 18 -10.08 -6.87 8.04
CA PRO A 18 -9.73 -6.59 9.43
C PRO A 18 -9.48 -7.85 10.27
N ASP A 19 -10.01 -9.02 9.89
CA ASP A 19 -9.80 -10.26 10.65
C ASP A 19 -8.36 -10.79 10.54
N GLU A 20 -7.62 -10.35 9.52
CA GLU A 20 -6.18 -10.63 9.42
C GLU A 20 -5.41 -10.02 10.61
N LEU A 21 -5.88 -8.91 11.18
CA LEU A 21 -5.27 -8.31 12.38
C LEU A 21 -5.48 -9.17 13.63
N VAL A 22 -6.55 -9.96 13.66
CA VAL A 22 -6.84 -10.91 14.74
C VAL A 22 -6.02 -12.19 14.56
N ASN A 23 -5.93 -12.68 13.33
CA ASN A 23 -5.28 -13.96 13.01
C ASN A 23 -3.74 -13.88 12.97
N SER A 24 -3.19 -12.73 12.57
CA SER A 24 -1.73 -12.51 12.51
C SER A 24 -1.06 -12.68 13.87
N TYR A 25 -1.69 -12.21 14.94
CA TYR A 25 -1.19 -12.37 16.31
C TYR A 25 -1.21 -13.83 16.78
N ALA A 26 -2.26 -14.59 16.44
CA ALA A 26 -2.40 -15.98 16.86
C ALA A 26 -1.29 -16.87 16.27
N ALA A 27 -0.96 -16.66 14.98
CA ALA A 27 0.08 -17.41 14.29
C ALA A 27 1.50 -17.13 14.84
N ASP A 28 1.83 -15.86 15.14
CA ASP A 28 3.16 -15.51 15.67
C ASP A 28 3.34 -15.92 17.13
N HIS A 29 2.31 -15.78 17.98
CA HIS A 29 2.38 -16.22 19.37
C HIS A 29 2.51 -17.74 19.51
N GLN A 30 1.85 -18.52 18.65
CA GLN A 30 1.98 -19.99 18.67
C GLN A 30 3.41 -20.44 18.33
N ARG A 31 4.06 -19.75 17.37
CA ARG A 31 5.45 -20.01 16.98
C ARG A 31 6.45 -19.60 18.05
N LEU A 32 6.17 -18.53 18.81
CA LEU A 32 7.07 -18.01 19.84
C LEU A 32 6.93 -18.73 21.19
N THR A 33 5.75 -19.28 21.51
CA THR A 33 5.46 -19.80 22.86
C THR A 33 5.37 -21.33 22.95
N ASN A 34 5.40 -22.07 21.82
CA ASN A 34 5.24 -23.54 21.77
C ASN A 34 4.05 -24.04 22.62
N ARG A 35 2.98 -23.24 22.70
CA ARG A 35 1.79 -23.58 23.50
C ARG A 35 0.91 -24.55 22.72
N PRO A 36 0.45 -25.67 23.32
CA PRO A 36 -0.46 -26.59 22.65
C PRO A 36 -1.80 -25.90 22.33
N GLU A 37 -2.38 -26.21 21.15
CA GLU A 37 -3.64 -25.62 20.63
C GLU A 37 -4.81 -25.74 21.62
N ALA A 38 -4.78 -26.74 22.49
CA ALA A 38 -5.82 -26.98 23.50
C ALA A 38 -5.91 -25.90 24.61
N GLU A 39 -4.89 -25.04 24.76
CA GLU A 39 -4.88 -23.92 25.72
C GLU A 39 -4.91 -22.53 25.05
N ALA A 40 -5.18 -22.48 23.73
CA ALA A 40 -5.32 -21.22 23.02
C ALA A 40 -6.65 -20.56 23.38
N SER A 41 -6.62 -19.66 24.36
CA SER A 41 -7.72 -18.72 24.60
C SER A 41 -8.01 -17.94 23.32
N ALA A 42 -9.30 -17.68 23.04
CA ALA A 42 -9.70 -16.83 21.93
C ALA A 42 -8.91 -15.50 21.95
N HIS A 43 -8.57 -14.99 20.77
CA HIS A 43 -7.83 -13.72 20.66
C HIS A 43 -8.61 -12.60 21.34
N VAL A 44 -7.92 -11.65 21.97
CA VAL A 44 -8.57 -10.54 22.71
C VAL A 44 -9.49 -9.68 21.84
N LEU A 45 -9.27 -9.71 20.52
CA LEU A 45 -10.09 -9.02 19.52
C LEU A 45 -11.11 -9.93 18.82
N ALA A 46 -11.33 -11.17 19.26
CA ALA A 46 -12.22 -12.12 18.56
C ALA A 46 -13.64 -11.56 18.37
N ASP A 47 -14.17 -10.87 19.40
CA ASP A 47 -15.54 -10.35 19.41
C ASP A 47 -15.60 -8.84 19.07
N TRP A 48 -14.62 -8.32 18.33
CA TRP A 48 -14.50 -6.88 18.05
C TRP A 48 -15.73 -6.28 17.35
N ARG A 49 -16.50 -7.11 16.62
CA ARG A 49 -17.73 -6.71 15.92
C ARG A 49 -18.89 -6.41 16.87
N ASP A 50 -18.92 -7.06 18.04
CA ASP A 50 -19.98 -6.91 19.04
C ASP A 50 -19.74 -5.72 19.99
N LEU A 51 -18.53 -5.18 20.00
CA LEU A 51 -18.16 -4.03 20.83
C LEU A 51 -18.50 -2.72 20.11
N PRO A 52 -19.43 -1.89 20.63
CA PRO A 52 -19.97 -0.75 19.89
C PRO A 52 -18.92 0.33 19.57
N ASN A 53 -17.94 0.52 20.46
CA ASN A 53 -16.91 1.56 20.34
C ASN A 53 -15.57 1.03 19.80
N LEU A 54 -15.53 -0.20 19.27
CA LEU A 54 -14.34 -0.79 18.67
C LEU A 54 -14.56 -1.06 17.19
N LYS A 55 -13.58 -0.69 16.37
CA LYS A 55 -13.51 -0.99 14.94
C LYS A 55 -12.08 -1.33 14.57
N LEU A 56 -11.92 -2.30 13.70
CA LEU A 56 -10.63 -2.65 13.12
C LEU A 56 -10.55 -2.09 11.70
N LEU A 57 -9.40 -1.54 11.34
CA LEU A 57 -9.11 -0.94 10.03
C LEU A 57 -7.74 -1.41 9.57
N ASN A 58 -7.66 -1.96 8.37
CA ASN A 58 -6.44 -2.49 7.78
C ASN A 58 -6.20 -1.79 6.43
N LEU A 59 -5.45 -0.69 6.46
CA LEU A 59 -5.06 0.05 5.25
C LEU A 59 -3.87 -0.62 4.58
N VAL A 60 -3.88 -0.70 3.26
CA VAL A 60 -2.82 -1.38 2.49
C VAL A 60 -1.65 -0.46 2.17
N TYR A 61 -1.94 0.80 1.83
CA TYR A 61 -0.95 1.73 1.29
C TYR A 61 -0.75 2.94 2.20
N ASP A 62 0.43 3.55 2.12
CA ASP A 62 0.72 4.83 2.73
C ASP A 62 1.44 5.75 1.73
N LEU A 63 1.46 7.04 2.06
CA LEU A 63 2.23 8.03 1.32
C LEU A 63 3.47 8.42 2.10
N THR A 64 4.61 8.32 1.43
CA THR A 64 5.87 8.89 1.91
C THR A 64 6.11 10.24 1.23
N PRO A 65 6.17 11.36 1.99
CA PRO A 65 6.53 12.66 1.44
C PRO A 65 7.86 12.62 0.67
N MET A 66 7.94 13.40 -0.41
CA MET A 66 9.04 13.30 -1.36
C MET A 66 10.38 13.76 -0.78
N GLU A 67 10.38 14.60 0.25
CA GLU A 67 11.58 15.04 0.98
C GLU A 67 12.31 13.88 1.68
N TYR A 68 11.64 12.76 1.92
CA TYR A 68 12.25 11.54 2.47
C TYR A 68 12.76 10.57 1.40
N VAL A 69 12.55 10.87 0.12
CA VAL A 69 12.99 10.02 -1.00
C VAL A 69 14.14 10.70 -1.73
N SER A 70 15.37 10.23 -1.50
CA SER A 70 16.57 10.82 -2.12
C SER A 70 16.59 10.68 -3.64
N MET A 71 16.08 9.56 -4.17
CA MET A 71 16.19 9.21 -5.58
C MET A 71 15.20 8.11 -5.97
N VAL A 72 14.74 8.16 -7.22
CA VAL A 72 13.97 7.11 -7.87
C VAL A 72 14.84 6.45 -8.94
N VAL A 73 15.00 5.13 -8.87
CA VAL A 73 15.76 4.35 -9.85
C VAL A 73 14.78 3.76 -10.86
N THR A 74 15.02 4.04 -12.14
CA THR A 74 14.16 3.64 -13.27
C THR A 74 15.02 3.15 -14.44
N GLU A 75 14.38 2.68 -15.51
CA GLU A 75 15.03 2.29 -16.76
C GLU A 75 15.71 3.45 -17.50
N ILE A 76 15.27 4.70 -17.29
CA ILE A 76 15.91 5.91 -17.83
C ILE A 76 17.02 6.44 -16.93
N GLY A 77 17.25 5.78 -15.80
CA GLY A 77 18.32 6.09 -14.86
C GLY A 77 17.83 6.58 -13.50
N MET A 78 18.75 7.25 -12.81
CA MET A 78 18.61 7.77 -11.46
C MET A 78 18.06 9.20 -11.51
N ILE A 79 16.84 9.42 -11.03
CA ILE A 79 16.16 10.73 -11.10
C ILE A 79 15.68 11.19 -9.71
N PRO A 80 15.63 12.49 -9.43
CA PRO A 80 14.98 12.98 -8.22
C PRO A 80 13.45 12.82 -8.33
N PRO A 81 12.72 12.64 -7.21
CA PRO A 81 11.25 12.54 -7.23
C PRO A 81 10.55 13.75 -7.86
N THR A 82 11.19 14.93 -7.81
CA THR A 82 10.69 16.17 -8.44
C THR A 82 10.63 16.10 -9.97
N SER A 83 11.39 15.19 -10.60
CA SER A 83 11.41 15.03 -12.06
C SER A 83 10.24 14.17 -12.58
N ILE A 84 9.53 13.44 -11.71
CA ILE A 84 8.50 12.48 -12.11
C ILE A 84 7.39 13.09 -12.99
N PRO A 85 6.83 14.28 -12.69
CA PRO A 85 5.83 14.88 -13.56
C PRO A 85 6.34 15.22 -14.97
N ALA A 86 7.63 15.58 -15.09
CA ALA A 86 8.24 15.84 -16.39
C ALA A 86 8.39 14.53 -17.19
N ILE A 87 8.81 13.44 -16.55
CA ILE A 87 8.94 12.12 -17.18
C ILE A 87 7.59 11.63 -17.71
N ILE A 88 6.53 11.69 -16.90
CA ILE A 88 5.17 11.31 -17.34
C ILE A 88 4.76 12.06 -18.61
N ARG A 89 5.05 13.35 -18.68
CA ARG A 89 4.72 14.18 -19.85
C ARG A 89 5.48 13.75 -21.10
N GLU A 90 6.77 13.46 -21.00
CA GLU A 90 7.56 13.06 -22.17
C GLU A 90 7.14 11.67 -22.68
N TYR A 91 6.96 10.69 -21.79
CA TYR A 91 6.49 9.34 -22.17
C TYR A 91 5.13 9.35 -22.88
N ARG A 92 4.22 10.24 -22.47
CA ARG A 92 2.93 10.39 -23.17
C ARG A 92 3.07 10.94 -24.58
N LYS A 93 4.01 11.87 -24.80
CA LYS A 93 4.27 12.38 -26.15
C LYS A 93 4.83 11.28 -27.04
N GLU A 94 5.72 10.45 -26.51
CA GLU A 94 6.28 9.31 -27.25
C GLU A 94 5.17 8.34 -27.67
N TYR A 95 4.31 7.92 -26.74
CA TYR A 95 3.19 7.02 -27.04
C TYR A 95 2.23 7.60 -28.09
N ASN A 96 1.85 8.87 -27.92
CA ASN A 96 0.96 9.55 -28.88
C ASN A 96 1.61 9.73 -30.25
N ASN A 97 2.94 9.83 -30.33
CA ASN A 97 3.67 9.96 -31.58
C ASN A 97 3.85 8.61 -32.28
N GLU A 98 4.04 7.50 -31.55
CA GLU A 98 4.11 6.16 -32.13
C GLU A 98 2.77 5.73 -32.75
N ASP A 99 1.65 6.06 -32.10
CA ASP A 99 0.30 5.82 -32.64
C ASP A 99 0.02 6.67 -33.90
N ALA A 100 0.67 7.83 -34.05
CA ALA A 100 0.51 8.70 -35.22
C ALA A 100 1.30 8.22 -36.46
N VAL A 101 2.33 7.38 -36.29
CA VAL A 101 3.18 6.87 -37.38
C VAL A 101 2.61 5.60 -38.02
N HIS A 102 1.60 4.97 -37.40
CA HIS A 102 1.00 3.71 -37.87
C HIS A 102 -0.39 3.82 -38.52
N LEU A 103 -0.84 5.02 -38.91
CA LEU A 103 -2.07 5.19 -39.70
C LEU A 103 -1.80 4.99 -41.21
N PRO A 104 -2.46 4.03 -41.89
CA PRO A 104 -2.48 3.94 -43.35
C PRO A 104 -3.28 5.06 -44.01
#